data_AF-A0A1X0QQA5-F1
#
_entry.id   AF-A0A1X0QQA5-F1
#
_cell.length_a   1.000
_cell.length_b   1.000
_cell.length_c   1.000
_cell.angle_alpha   90.00
_cell.angle_beta   90.00
_cell.angle_gamma   90.00
#
_symmetry.space_group_name_H-M   'P 1'
#
loop_
_entity.id
_entity.type
_entity.pdbx_description
1 polymer ?
#
loop_
_entity_poly.entity_id
_entity_poly.type
_entity_poly.pdbx_seq_one_letter_code
_entity_poly.pdbx_strand_id
1 'polypeptide(L)'
;MAKGIHIRRLTRSSLSEKLQKLNGYLPSLDDWPADDHESSGNHPRLNAATLMPKWLQSHITTLLEQYDRDHLLDDAQFQQQYVDIIPSNWTVCSLTLDPTHNDLYAVQMRAGESPFILKLPLNRIVKRCKGEQNECVEYQEVDTEMKSIVQESDETIQYSSQCKTPEAVREWWTKRHSLDTRLKNLLYRVEGWFGGFKGILCGQRMESSSQIKKFQEGLDKLIHKVVMKSANKKAKIEFSLQLCRIILQLGESPSNRELEDVACFTLSCYDDCLIDIDSSRTNVTKGLHSLITAYHENAKRNGIDTSSNKRNDHVILILDKYMQILPLESLPILRKQATSRLPCLSFLRDRILYAKSKKLGDISIVSDENNAGNNISVSGQSVYYVLNPSGDLLDTQKQFEKLFKSNQNWNGIAGAAPMELQCKDALLSKDIYM
;
A
#
# COMPACT_ATOMS: atom_id res chain seq x y z
N MET A 1 -5.03 1.81 -16.45
CA MET A 1 -4.02 0.98 -17.16
C MET A 1 -2.96 1.78 -17.94
N ALA A 2 -3.29 2.85 -18.68
CA ALA A 2 -2.31 3.58 -19.52
C ALA A 2 -1.06 4.12 -18.79
N LYS A 3 -1.18 4.64 -17.56
CA LYS A 3 -0.02 5.13 -16.78
C LYS A 3 0.90 4.01 -16.25
N GLY A 4 0.37 2.83 -15.96
CA GLY A 4 1.17 1.67 -15.52
C GLY A 4 2.05 1.13 -16.65
N ILE A 5 1.53 1.14 -17.88
CA ILE A 5 2.28 0.82 -19.11
C ILE A 5 3.41 1.84 -19.31
N HIS A 6 3.15 3.13 -19.03
CA HIS A 6 4.14 4.19 -19.14
C HIS A 6 5.28 4.04 -18.11
N ILE A 7 4.98 3.75 -16.84
CA ILE A 7 6.02 3.53 -15.82
C ILE A 7 6.90 2.34 -16.21
N ARG A 8 6.29 1.23 -16.62
CA ARG A 8 7.04 0.03 -17.06
C ARG A 8 7.95 0.32 -18.25
N ARG A 9 7.48 1.08 -19.25
CA ARG A 9 8.29 1.49 -20.40
C ARG A 9 9.46 2.39 -19.99
N LEU A 10 9.23 3.35 -19.09
CA LEU A 10 10.29 4.20 -18.54
C LEU A 10 11.30 3.38 -17.74
N THR A 11 10.85 2.49 -16.84
CA THR A 11 11.74 1.62 -16.06
C THR A 11 12.61 0.78 -16.98
N ARG A 12 12.03 0.17 -18.02
CA ARG A 12 12.79 -0.58 -19.02
C ARG A 12 13.82 0.31 -19.73
N SER A 13 13.44 1.50 -20.19
CA SER A 13 14.36 2.45 -20.83
C SER A 13 15.51 2.82 -19.91
N SER A 14 15.21 3.19 -18.66
CA SER A 14 16.22 3.55 -17.67
C SER A 14 17.16 2.38 -17.31
N LEU A 15 16.64 1.15 -17.23
CA LEU A 15 17.47 -0.05 -17.01
C LEU A 15 18.41 -0.31 -18.19
N SER A 16 17.91 -0.18 -19.43
CA SER A 16 18.72 -0.30 -20.65
C SER A 16 19.81 0.78 -20.71
N GLU A 17 19.46 2.04 -20.45
CA GLU A 17 20.44 3.13 -20.38
C GLU A 17 21.49 2.90 -19.30
N LYS A 18 21.09 2.42 -18.13
CA LYS A 18 22.02 2.11 -17.03
C LYS A 18 22.99 0.99 -17.41
N LEU A 19 22.52 0.00 -18.17
CA LEU A 19 23.39 -1.05 -18.72
C LEU A 19 24.33 -0.53 -19.81
N GLN A 20 23.88 0.39 -20.67
CA GLN A 20 24.67 0.96 -21.78
C GLN A 20 25.73 1.97 -21.30
N LYS A 21 25.34 2.99 -20.52
CA LYS A 21 26.22 4.08 -20.04
C LYS A 21 27.42 3.59 -19.24
N LEU A 22 27.33 2.41 -18.62
CA LEU A 22 28.37 1.82 -17.77
C LEU A 22 29.17 0.69 -18.45
N ASN A 23 28.70 0.18 -19.62
CA ASN A 23 29.46 -0.74 -20.48
C ASN A 23 30.35 -0.01 -21.51
N GLY A 24 30.45 1.32 -21.44
CA GLY A 24 31.27 2.13 -22.35
C GLY A 24 30.61 2.45 -23.70
N TYR A 25 29.33 2.11 -23.89
CA TYR A 25 28.57 2.50 -25.07
C TYR A 25 27.71 3.73 -24.76
N LEU A 26 28.17 4.90 -25.21
CA LEU A 26 27.32 6.09 -25.30
C LEU A 26 26.22 5.84 -26.35
N PRO A 27 24.94 6.13 -26.08
CA PRO A 27 23.93 6.23 -27.12
C PRO A 27 24.36 7.30 -28.14
N SER A 28 24.13 7.07 -29.44
CA SER A 28 24.38 8.11 -30.44
C SER A 28 23.47 9.31 -30.14
N LEU A 29 24.04 10.50 -30.30
CA LEU A 29 23.47 11.79 -29.92
C LEU A 29 22.35 12.27 -30.88
N ASP A 30 21.65 11.34 -31.56
CA ASP A 30 20.77 11.68 -32.69
C ASP A 30 19.29 11.83 -32.34
N ASP A 31 18.88 11.74 -31.07
CA ASP A 31 17.49 12.03 -30.67
C ASP A 31 17.44 13.08 -29.54
N TRP A 32 17.00 14.29 -29.92
CA TRP A 32 16.59 15.48 -29.14
C TRP A 32 17.61 16.66 -29.08
N PRO A 33 17.16 17.92 -29.27
CA PRO A 33 17.75 18.87 -30.20
C PRO A 33 18.99 19.60 -29.67
N ALA A 34 19.85 19.95 -30.63
CA ALA A 34 21.07 20.71 -30.44
C ALA A 34 20.77 22.18 -30.07
N ASP A 35 21.28 22.61 -28.92
CA ASP A 35 21.70 23.99 -28.74
C ASP A 35 23.19 24.07 -29.04
N ASP A 36 23.51 24.72 -30.15
CA ASP A 36 24.87 25.09 -30.52
C ASP A 36 25.37 26.13 -29.50
N HIS A 37 26.35 25.78 -28.67
CA HIS A 37 27.48 26.64 -28.33
C HIS A 37 28.50 25.90 -27.42
N GLU A 38 29.77 26.01 -27.83
CA GLU A 38 31.01 25.95 -27.02
C GLU A 38 31.77 24.62 -26.81
N SER A 39 32.75 24.46 -27.71
CA SER A 39 34.19 24.43 -27.44
C SER A 39 34.83 23.18 -26.80
N SER A 40 35.82 22.69 -27.56
CA SER A 40 36.79 21.65 -27.26
C SER A 40 37.55 21.88 -25.95
N GLY A 41 37.37 20.98 -24.98
CA GLY A 41 38.20 20.87 -23.80
C GLY A 41 38.32 19.41 -23.35
N ASN A 42 39.56 18.95 -23.17
CA ASN A 42 39.93 17.62 -22.69
C ASN A 42 39.02 17.10 -21.57
N HIS A 43 38.18 16.09 -21.85
CA HIS A 43 37.52 15.32 -20.81
C HIS A 43 38.56 14.48 -20.05
N PRO A 44 38.65 14.58 -18.72
CA PRO A 44 39.52 13.72 -17.94
C PRO A 44 39.04 12.27 -18.08
N ARG A 45 39.98 11.37 -18.37
CA ARG A 45 39.75 9.91 -18.38
C ARG A 45 39.08 9.51 -17.06
N LEU A 46 37.85 9.01 -17.14
CA LEU A 46 37.13 8.42 -16.01
C LEU A 46 38.04 7.38 -15.34
N ASN A 47 38.37 7.63 -14.07
CA ASN A 47 39.13 6.70 -13.23
C ASN A 47 38.46 5.31 -13.22
N ALA A 48 39.27 4.26 -13.15
CA ALA A 48 38.88 2.84 -13.15
C ALA A 48 37.95 2.39 -11.98
N ALA A 49 37.35 3.32 -11.23
CA ALA A 49 36.44 3.10 -10.10
C ALA A 49 34.96 2.97 -10.50
N THR A 50 34.62 3.06 -11.80
CA THR A 50 33.24 3.16 -12.30
C THR A 50 32.73 1.89 -13.00
N LEU A 51 33.29 0.71 -12.70
CA LEU A 51 32.78 -0.55 -13.23
C LEU A 51 31.64 -1.07 -12.34
N MET A 52 30.46 -1.23 -12.93
CA MET A 52 29.30 -1.78 -12.23
C MET A 52 29.62 -3.18 -11.68
N PRO A 53 29.27 -3.49 -10.42
CA PRO A 53 29.49 -4.83 -9.88
C PRO A 53 28.85 -5.90 -10.77
N LYS A 54 29.55 -7.01 -11.03
CA LYS A 54 29.06 -8.08 -11.91
C LYS A 54 27.68 -8.60 -11.51
N TRP A 55 27.39 -8.68 -10.21
CA TRP A 55 26.08 -9.07 -9.70
C TRP A 55 24.97 -8.11 -10.15
N LEU A 56 25.26 -6.80 -10.19
CA LEU A 56 24.30 -5.78 -10.58
C LEU A 56 24.06 -5.79 -12.09
N GLN A 57 25.10 -6.06 -12.89
CA GLN A 57 24.98 -6.28 -14.33
C GLN A 57 24.09 -7.48 -14.66
N SER A 58 24.36 -8.61 -14.02
CA SER A 58 23.55 -9.83 -14.18
C SER A 58 22.10 -9.57 -13.76
N HIS A 59 21.89 -8.90 -12.63
CA HIS A 59 20.56 -8.57 -12.13
C HIS A 59 19.76 -7.70 -13.13
N ILE A 60 20.35 -6.62 -13.64
CA ILE A 60 19.68 -5.73 -14.61
C ILE A 60 19.34 -6.51 -15.90
N THR A 61 20.24 -7.36 -16.37
CA THR A 61 20.02 -8.18 -17.58
C THR A 61 18.84 -9.13 -17.37
N THR A 62 18.79 -9.84 -16.24
CA THR A 62 17.66 -10.72 -15.88
C THR A 62 16.34 -9.96 -15.80
N LEU A 63 16.32 -8.75 -15.23
CA LEU A 63 15.10 -7.94 -15.17
C LEU A 63 14.60 -7.56 -16.57
N LEU A 64 15.49 -7.15 -17.48
CA LEU A 64 15.11 -6.79 -18.86
C LEU A 64 14.48 -7.99 -19.60
N GLU A 65 15.08 -9.17 -19.48
CA GLU A 65 14.52 -10.40 -20.06
C GLU A 65 13.15 -10.78 -19.48
N GLN A 66 12.96 -10.61 -18.16
CA GLN A 66 11.66 -10.82 -17.52
C GLN A 66 10.63 -9.85 -18.10
N TYR A 67 10.98 -8.57 -18.20
CA TYR A 67 10.11 -7.55 -18.78
C TYR A 67 9.69 -7.84 -20.22
N ASP A 68 10.52 -8.51 -21.02
CA ASP A 68 10.15 -8.94 -22.37
C ASP A 68 9.11 -10.06 -22.36
N ARG A 69 9.15 -10.95 -21.39
CA ARG A 69 8.28 -12.11 -21.31
C ARG A 69 7.01 -11.90 -20.49
N ASP A 70 6.89 -10.84 -19.67
CA ASP A 70 5.74 -10.73 -18.74
C ASP A 70 4.36 -10.76 -19.42
N HIS A 71 4.26 -10.32 -20.68
CA HIS A 71 2.99 -10.31 -21.42
C HIS A 71 2.54 -11.70 -21.88
N LEU A 72 3.41 -12.70 -21.76
CA LEU A 72 3.18 -14.10 -22.13
C LEU A 72 2.93 -14.99 -20.91
N LEU A 73 2.90 -14.42 -19.70
CA LEU A 73 2.75 -15.20 -18.47
C LEU A 73 1.33 -15.73 -18.36
N ASP A 74 1.23 -17.04 -18.12
CA ASP A 74 0.00 -17.66 -17.61
C ASP A 74 -0.17 -17.42 -16.09
N ASP A 75 -1.30 -17.84 -15.53
CA ASP A 75 -1.62 -17.63 -14.11
C ASP A 75 -0.62 -18.31 -13.16
N ALA A 76 -0.12 -19.50 -13.53
CA ALA A 76 0.84 -20.24 -12.71
C ALA A 76 2.21 -19.56 -12.71
N GLN A 77 2.65 -19.09 -13.88
CA GLN A 77 3.88 -18.32 -14.04
C GLN A 77 3.76 -16.96 -13.34
N PHE A 78 2.61 -16.30 -13.40
CA PHE A 78 2.36 -15.06 -12.66
C PHE A 78 2.47 -15.29 -11.15
N GLN A 79 1.81 -16.34 -10.61
CA GLN A 79 1.89 -16.72 -9.21
C GLN A 79 3.36 -16.92 -8.80
N GLN A 80 4.11 -17.73 -9.54
CA GLN A 80 5.49 -18.06 -9.23
C GLN A 80 6.43 -16.83 -9.30
N GLN A 81 6.27 -15.99 -10.32
CA GLN A 81 7.22 -14.91 -10.62
C GLN A 81 6.92 -13.59 -9.89
N TYR A 82 5.68 -13.38 -9.43
CA TYR A 82 5.26 -12.14 -8.76
C TYR A 82 4.77 -12.35 -7.34
N VAL A 83 3.96 -13.39 -7.10
CA VAL A 83 3.26 -13.55 -5.81
C VAL A 83 4.09 -14.36 -4.83
N ASP A 84 4.63 -15.51 -5.24
CA ASP A 84 5.38 -16.43 -4.37
C ASP A 84 6.77 -15.90 -4.00
N ILE A 85 7.26 -14.86 -4.68
CA ILE A 85 8.50 -14.19 -4.31
C ILE A 85 8.32 -13.18 -3.17
N ILE A 86 7.09 -12.77 -2.86
CA ILE A 86 6.76 -11.84 -1.78
C ILE A 86 7.23 -12.44 -0.44
N PRO A 87 7.89 -11.69 0.44
CA PRO A 87 8.22 -12.18 1.77
C PRO A 87 6.98 -12.72 2.48
N SER A 88 7.13 -13.84 3.20
CA SER A 88 6.03 -14.59 3.82
C SER A 88 5.16 -13.78 4.78
N ASN A 89 5.70 -12.67 5.30
CA ASN A 89 5.03 -11.81 6.29
C ASN A 89 4.44 -10.55 5.64
N TRP A 90 4.61 -10.35 4.33
CA TRP A 90 4.08 -9.18 3.63
C TRP A 90 2.72 -9.51 3.02
N THR A 91 1.88 -8.49 2.91
CA THR A 91 0.60 -8.54 2.20
C THR A 91 0.58 -7.44 1.15
N VAL A 92 0.29 -7.78 -0.09
CA VAL A 92 0.09 -6.78 -1.16
C VAL A 92 -1.40 -6.59 -1.36
N CYS A 93 -1.87 -5.35 -1.31
CA CYS A 93 -3.23 -4.96 -1.60
C CYS A 93 -3.24 -4.04 -2.82
N SER A 94 -3.78 -4.52 -3.94
CA SER A 94 -4.00 -3.73 -5.14
C SER A 94 -5.43 -3.21 -5.16
N LEU A 95 -5.60 -1.90 -5.25
CA LEU A 95 -6.90 -1.25 -5.25
C LEU A 95 -7.11 -0.50 -6.57
N THR A 96 -8.22 -0.75 -7.23
CA THR A 96 -8.61 -0.10 -8.48
C THR A 96 -10.07 0.30 -8.41
N LEU A 97 -10.33 1.58 -8.64
CA LEU A 97 -11.65 2.13 -8.65
C LEU A 97 -12.11 2.32 -10.11
N ASP A 98 -13.34 1.93 -10.37
CA ASP A 98 -14.05 2.22 -11.61
C ASP A 98 -15.17 3.24 -11.32
N PRO A 99 -14.92 4.55 -11.53
CA PRO A 99 -15.92 5.57 -11.32
C PRO A 99 -17.12 5.47 -12.27
N THR A 100 -16.98 4.81 -13.42
CA THR A 100 -18.05 4.68 -14.42
C THR A 100 -19.08 3.66 -13.97
N HIS A 101 -18.64 2.52 -13.45
CA HIS A 101 -19.53 1.46 -12.95
C HIS A 101 -19.79 1.56 -11.44
N ASN A 102 -19.12 2.50 -10.75
CA ASN A 102 -19.18 2.68 -9.31
C ASN A 102 -18.76 1.41 -8.54
N ASP A 103 -17.72 0.75 -9.04
CA ASP A 103 -17.18 -0.51 -8.53
C ASP A 103 -15.75 -0.31 -8.00
N LEU A 104 -15.46 -0.85 -6.82
CA LEU A 104 -14.12 -0.93 -6.26
C LEU A 104 -13.61 -2.37 -6.36
N TYR A 105 -12.49 -2.56 -7.04
CA TYR A 105 -11.78 -3.83 -7.11
C TYR A 105 -10.65 -3.83 -6.10
N ALA A 106 -10.65 -4.80 -5.20
CA ALA A 106 -9.60 -5.00 -4.21
C ALA A 106 -9.01 -6.41 -4.37
N VAL A 107 -7.70 -6.48 -4.54
CA VAL A 107 -6.97 -7.74 -4.72
C VAL A 107 -5.92 -7.87 -3.63
N GLN A 108 -6.01 -8.93 -2.84
CA GLN A 108 -5.02 -9.28 -1.82
C GLN A 108 -4.13 -10.42 -2.33
N MET A 109 -2.81 -10.25 -2.21
CA MET A 109 -1.81 -11.23 -2.63
C MET A 109 -0.83 -11.50 -1.47
N ARG A 110 -0.55 -12.79 -1.24
CA ARG A 110 0.40 -13.30 -0.25
C ARG A 110 1.11 -14.51 -0.85
N ALA A 111 2.38 -14.69 -0.54
CA ALA A 111 3.15 -15.83 -1.05
C ALA A 111 2.54 -17.16 -0.60
N GLY A 112 2.43 -18.13 -1.52
CA GLY A 112 1.82 -19.43 -1.26
C GLY A 112 0.30 -19.44 -1.16
N GLU A 113 -0.37 -18.30 -1.36
CA GLU A 113 -1.83 -18.19 -1.43
C GLU A 113 -2.26 -17.73 -2.82
N SER A 114 -3.41 -18.22 -3.31
CA SER A 114 -4.02 -17.71 -4.54
C SER A 114 -4.48 -16.26 -4.33
N PRO A 115 -4.29 -15.34 -5.30
CA PRO A 115 -4.78 -13.97 -5.18
C PRO A 115 -6.27 -13.93 -4.89
N PHE A 116 -6.65 -13.19 -3.86
CA PHE A 116 -8.05 -13.04 -3.46
C PHE A 116 -8.62 -11.73 -3.99
N ILE A 117 -9.68 -11.83 -4.79
CA ILE A 117 -10.26 -10.71 -5.53
C ILE A 117 -11.66 -10.42 -4.99
N LEU A 118 -11.90 -9.17 -4.62
CA LEU A 118 -13.23 -8.64 -4.31
C LEU A 118 -13.62 -7.57 -5.31
N LYS A 119 -14.85 -7.68 -5.82
CA LYS A 119 -15.55 -6.61 -6.52
C LYS A 119 -16.61 -6.05 -5.59
N LEU A 120 -16.49 -4.77 -5.24
CA LEU A 120 -17.32 -4.08 -4.26
C LEU A 120 -18.08 -2.93 -4.94
N PRO A 121 -19.36 -3.12 -5.32
CA PRO A 121 -20.18 -2.01 -5.78
C PRO A 121 -20.36 -1.00 -4.66
N LEU A 122 -19.96 0.27 -4.87
CA LEU A 122 -19.98 1.28 -3.80
C LEU A 122 -21.41 1.64 -3.38
N ASN A 123 -22.36 1.61 -4.32
CA ASN A 123 -23.78 1.85 -4.04
C ASN A 123 -24.46 0.72 -3.24
N ARG A 124 -23.81 -0.43 -3.00
CA ARG A 124 -24.42 -1.55 -2.28
C ARG A 124 -24.78 -1.18 -0.85
N ILE A 125 -24.01 -0.29 -0.24
CA ILE A 125 -24.21 0.12 1.16
C ILE A 125 -25.36 1.14 1.23
N VAL A 126 -25.40 2.12 0.30
CA VAL A 126 -26.52 3.07 0.14
C VAL A 126 -27.86 2.34 0.01
N LYS A 127 -27.93 1.33 -0.87
CA LYS A 127 -29.16 0.55 -1.11
C LYS A 127 -29.64 -0.22 0.11
N ARG A 128 -28.74 -0.56 1.04
CA ARG A 128 -29.05 -1.37 2.22
C ARG A 128 -29.43 -0.54 3.44
N CYS A 129 -28.97 0.71 3.52
CA CYS A 129 -29.16 1.61 4.68
C CYS A 129 -30.48 2.41 4.70
N LYS A 130 -31.54 2.01 3.97
CA LYS A 130 -32.92 2.57 3.93
C LYS A 130 -33.11 3.95 4.65
N GLY A 131 -32.44 5.02 4.16
CA GLY A 131 -32.66 6.39 4.66
C GLY A 131 -31.55 7.05 5.49
N GLU A 132 -30.48 6.34 5.89
CA GLU A 132 -29.32 6.97 6.55
C GLU A 132 -28.33 7.52 5.50
N GLN A 133 -28.67 8.65 4.87
CA GLN A 133 -27.88 9.25 3.78
C GLN A 133 -26.49 9.76 4.20
N ASN A 134 -26.21 9.91 5.50
CA ASN A 134 -25.03 10.65 5.97
C ASN A 134 -23.69 9.89 5.95
N GLU A 135 -23.66 8.58 5.69
CA GLU A 135 -22.43 7.78 5.86
C GLU A 135 -21.89 7.10 4.60
N CYS A 136 -22.69 6.99 3.54
CA CYS A 136 -22.21 6.50 2.25
C CYS A 136 -21.92 7.67 1.32
N VAL A 137 -20.75 7.66 0.71
CA VAL A 137 -20.28 8.75 -0.14
C VAL A 137 -19.87 8.20 -1.50
N GLU A 138 -20.23 8.88 -2.58
CA GLU A 138 -19.75 8.51 -3.90
C GLU A 138 -18.30 8.95 -4.11
N TYR A 139 -17.62 8.36 -5.09
CA TYR A 139 -16.24 8.74 -5.39
C TYR A 139 -16.12 10.24 -5.73
N GLN A 140 -17.06 10.80 -6.49
CA GLN A 140 -17.00 12.20 -6.91
C GLN A 140 -17.07 13.17 -5.73
N GLU A 141 -17.91 12.87 -4.74
CA GLU A 141 -18.01 13.64 -3.50
C GLU A 141 -16.72 13.55 -2.69
N VAL A 142 -16.11 12.35 -2.60
CA VAL A 142 -14.83 12.17 -1.91
C VAL A 142 -13.70 12.92 -2.60
N ASP A 143 -13.62 12.84 -3.93
CA ASP A 143 -12.58 13.51 -4.72
C ASP A 143 -12.69 15.03 -4.58
N THR A 144 -13.91 15.57 -4.63
CA THR A 144 -14.19 17.00 -4.45
C THR A 144 -13.79 17.46 -3.04
N GLU A 145 -14.23 16.76 -2.00
CA GLU A 145 -13.93 17.14 -0.62
C GLU A 145 -12.43 17.00 -0.31
N MET A 146 -11.77 15.94 -0.80
CA MET A 146 -10.33 15.77 -0.61
C MET A 146 -9.54 16.92 -1.25
N LYS A 147 -9.90 17.31 -2.49
CA LYS A 147 -9.26 18.44 -3.17
C LYS A 147 -9.52 19.76 -2.44
N SER A 148 -10.73 19.98 -1.94
CA SER A 148 -11.06 21.17 -1.13
C SER A 148 -10.21 21.23 0.15
N ILE A 149 -10.12 20.12 0.89
CA ILE A 149 -9.33 20.04 2.12
C ILE A 149 -7.85 20.36 1.84
N VAL A 150 -7.29 19.78 0.78
CA VAL A 150 -5.89 20.00 0.39
C VAL A 150 -5.68 21.46 0.01
N GLN A 151 -6.54 22.02 -0.85
CA GLN A 151 -6.45 23.41 -1.28
C GLN A 151 -6.54 24.37 -0.08
N GLU A 152 -7.55 24.21 0.79
CA GLU A 152 -7.72 25.06 1.96
C GLU A 152 -6.56 24.90 2.97
N SER A 153 -5.99 23.69 3.07
CA SER A 153 -4.78 23.46 3.86
C SER A 153 -3.58 24.21 3.29
N ASP A 154 -3.38 24.15 1.97
CA ASP A 154 -2.29 24.85 1.28
C ASP A 154 -2.42 26.37 1.45
N GLU A 155 -3.63 26.91 1.33
CA GLU A 155 -3.92 28.32 1.62
C GLU A 155 -3.48 28.66 3.05
N THR A 156 -3.81 27.84 4.05
CA THR A 156 -3.40 28.09 5.45
C THR A 156 -1.88 28.09 5.64
N ILE A 157 -1.12 27.38 4.81
CA ILE A 157 0.34 27.41 4.85
C ILE A 157 0.86 28.74 4.30
N GLN A 158 0.29 29.23 3.19
CA GLN A 158 0.73 30.45 2.50
C GLN A 158 0.57 31.73 3.33
N TYR A 159 -0.56 31.90 4.03
CA TYR A 159 -0.81 33.12 4.83
C TYR A 159 -0.36 33.00 6.29
N SER A 160 0.24 31.89 6.71
CA SER A 160 0.69 31.66 8.09
C SER A 160 1.61 32.77 8.63
N SER A 161 2.48 33.33 7.78
CA SER A 161 3.39 34.44 8.09
C SER A 161 2.68 35.78 8.39
N GLN A 162 1.41 35.90 7.97
CA GLN A 162 0.58 37.10 8.15
C GLN A 162 -0.20 37.06 9.48
N CYS A 163 -0.32 35.88 10.12
CA CYS A 163 -1.00 35.69 11.40
C CYS A 163 -0.17 36.22 12.57
N LYS A 164 -0.14 37.54 12.77
CA LYS A 164 0.66 38.19 13.83
C LYS A 164 -0.14 38.54 15.09
N THR A 165 -1.45 38.73 14.98
CA THR A 165 -2.31 39.06 16.13
C THR A 165 -2.77 37.78 16.84
N PRO A 166 -2.99 37.81 18.17
CA PRO A 166 -3.52 36.67 18.90
C PRO A 166 -4.82 36.12 18.32
N GLU A 167 -5.68 37.00 17.82
CA GLU A 167 -6.95 36.66 17.16
C GLU A 167 -6.71 35.91 15.85
N ALA A 168 -5.84 36.44 14.96
CA ALA A 168 -5.53 35.80 13.69
C ALA A 168 -4.87 34.42 13.87
N VAL A 169 -4.00 34.27 14.88
CA VAL A 169 -3.39 32.98 15.23
C VAL A 169 -4.47 31.99 15.70
N ARG A 170 -5.42 32.44 16.53
CA ARG A 170 -6.54 31.59 16.99
C ARG A 170 -7.42 31.15 15.82
N GLU A 171 -7.76 32.05 14.92
CA GLU A 171 -8.55 31.75 13.73
C GLU A 171 -7.85 30.76 12.81
N TRP A 172 -6.54 30.94 12.58
CA TRP A 172 -5.71 30.02 11.81
C TRP A 172 -5.73 28.60 12.40
N TRP A 173 -5.50 28.46 13.71
CA TRP A 173 -5.58 27.17 14.39
C TRP A 173 -6.98 26.57 14.33
N THR A 174 -8.03 27.39 14.50
CA THR A 174 -9.42 26.94 14.41
C THR A 174 -9.72 26.37 13.02
N LYS A 175 -9.27 27.06 11.95
CA LYS A 175 -9.42 26.57 10.57
C LYS A 175 -8.70 25.24 10.37
N ARG A 176 -7.45 25.11 10.83
CA ARG A 176 -6.67 23.86 10.68
C ARG A 176 -7.26 22.69 11.47
N HIS A 177 -7.78 22.92 12.68
CA HIS A 177 -8.52 21.89 13.43
C HIS A 177 -9.80 21.44 12.73
N SER A 178 -10.50 22.37 12.08
CA SER A 178 -11.68 22.05 11.26
C SER A 178 -11.29 21.19 10.05
N LEU A 179 -10.20 21.53 9.35
CA LEU A 179 -9.67 20.74 8.23
C LEU A 179 -9.24 19.33 8.66
N ASP A 180 -8.55 19.19 9.79
CA ASP A 180 -8.18 17.89 10.36
C ASP A 180 -9.43 17.03 10.66
N THR A 181 -10.47 17.64 11.24
CA THR A 181 -11.75 16.97 11.51
C THR A 181 -12.47 16.55 10.23
N ARG A 182 -12.47 17.41 9.20
CA ARG A 182 -13.03 17.10 7.88
C ARG A 182 -12.32 15.91 7.23
N LEU A 183 -10.98 15.90 7.25
CA LEU A 183 -10.18 14.80 6.71
C LEU A 183 -10.46 13.50 7.47
N LYS A 184 -10.49 13.55 8.80
CA LYS A 184 -10.86 12.40 9.64
C LYS A 184 -12.21 11.83 9.22
N ASN A 185 -13.24 12.66 9.11
CA ASN A 185 -14.59 12.22 8.74
C ASN A 185 -14.66 11.71 7.29
N LEU A 186 -13.92 12.32 6.36
CA LEU A 186 -13.78 11.82 5.00
C LEU A 186 -13.20 10.40 4.98
N LEU A 187 -12.13 10.15 5.74
CA LEU A 187 -11.49 8.84 5.81
C LEU A 187 -12.37 7.76 6.45
N TYR A 188 -13.20 8.10 7.44
CA TYR A 188 -14.22 7.17 7.95
C TYR A 188 -15.22 6.77 6.86
N ARG A 189 -15.67 7.72 6.03
CA ARG A 189 -16.58 7.44 4.91
C ARG A 189 -15.91 6.60 3.81
N VAL A 190 -14.63 6.87 3.50
CA VAL A 190 -13.83 6.07 2.56
C VAL A 190 -13.62 4.64 3.06
N GLU A 191 -13.34 4.43 4.34
CA GLU A 191 -13.29 3.09 4.94
C GLU A 191 -14.64 2.36 4.79
N GLY A 192 -15.73 3.12 4.90
CA GLY A 192 -17.10 2.66 4.66
C GLY A 192 -17.28 1.94 3.33
N TRP A 193 -16.56 2.32 2.25
CA TRP A 193 -16.63 1.63 0.95
C TRP A 193 -16.32 0.13 1.01
N PHE A 194 -15.43 -0.26 1.93
CA PHE A 194 -15.06 -1.65 2.12
C PHE A 194 -16.06 -2.40 3.00
N GLY A 195 -16.77 -1.70 3.89
CA GLY A 195 -17.82 -2.25 4.73
C GLY A 195 -17.38 -3.51 5.48
N GLY A 196 -18.17 -4.58 5.37
CA GLY A 196 -17.89 -5.88 5.98
C GLY A 196 -16.60 -6.57 5.48
N PHE A 197 -15.96 -6.02 4.46
CA PHE A 197 -14.78 -6.57 3.80
C PHE A 197 -13.51 -5.74 4.01
N LYS A 198 -13.52 -4.72 4.88
CA LYS A 198 -12.34 -3.89 5.16
C LYS A 198 -11.10 -4.67 5.61
N GLY A 199 -11.29 -5.90 6.13
CA GLY A 199 -10.21 -6.85 6.39
C GLY A 199 -9.34 -7.22 5.18
N ILE A 200 -9.77 -6.93 3.95
CA ILE A 200 -8.95 -7.13 2.74
C ILE A 200 -7.72 -6.20 2.71
N LEU A 201 -7.80 -5.06 3.41
CA LEU A 201 -6.72 -4.09 3.47
C LEU A 201 -5.60 -4.54 4.40
N CYS A 202 -5.89 -5.36 5.40
CA CYS A 202 -4.91 -5.57 6.47
C CYS A 202 -3.87 -6.66 6.15
N GLY A 203 -2.73 -6.48 6.79
CA GLY A 203 -1.65 -7.46 6.88
C GLY A 203 -2.03 -8.73 7.65
N GLN A 204 -1.03 -9.53 7.98
CA GLN A 204 -1.21 -10.79 8.68
C GLN A 204 -1.28 -10.58 10.18
N ARG A 205 -2.38 -11.05 10.79
CA ARG A 205 -2.55 -11.08 12.24
C ARG A 205 -2.15 -12.43 12.81
N MET A 206 -1.93 -12.46 14.12
CA MET A 206 -1.79 -13.71 14.85
C MET A 206 -3.11 -14.48 14.73
N GLU A 207 -3.02 -15.72 14.26
CA GLU A 207 -4.20 -16.54 13.97
C GLU A 207 -4.00 -18.00 14.39
N SER A 208 -5.12 -18.69 14.61
CA SER A 208 -5.14 -20.13 14.85
C SER A 208 -5.82 -20.84 13.69
N SER A 209 -5.05 -21.62 12.92
CA SER A 209 -5.57 -22.35 11.76
C SER A 209 -6.76 -23.25 12.12
N SER A 210 -6.74 -23.90 13.30
CA SER A 210 -7.84 -24.75 13.76
C SER A 210 -9.10 -23.94 14.09
N GLN A 211 -8.96 -22.73 14.64
CA GLN A 211 -10.11 -21.87 14.94
C GLN A 211 -10.68 -21.21 13.67
N ILE A 212 -9.84 -20.86 12.69
CA ILE A 212 -10.33 -20.38 11.39
C ILE A 212 -11.14 -21.47 10.69
N LYS A 213 -10.67 -22.72 10.68
CA LYS A 213 -11.43 -23.85 10.11
C LYS A 213 -12.76 -24.06 10.83
N LYS A 214 -12.79 -23.98 12.17
CA LYS A 214 -14.05 -24.03 12.93
C LYS A 214 -15.00 -22.89 12.57
N PHE A 215 -14.47 -21.68 12.38
CA PHE A 215 -15.26 -20.54 11.91
C PHE A 215 -15.82 -20.79 10.51
N GLN A 216 -15.01 -21.27 9.57
CA GLN A 216 -15.42 -21.63 8.20
C GLN A 216 -16.55 -22.66 8.22
N GLU A 217 -16.39 -23.77 8.94
CA GLU A 217 -17.43 -24.78 9.09
C GLU A 217 -18.70 -24.22 9.74
N GLY A 218 -18.55 -23.34 10.72
CA GLY A 218 -19.66 -22.65 11.38
C GLY A 218 -20.41 -21.72 10.42
N LEU A 219 -19.68 -20.97 9.60
CA LEU A 219 -20.22 -20.08 8.57
C LEU A 219 -20.98 -20.87 7.52
N ASP A 220 -20.38 -21.91 6.95
CA ASP A 220 -21.01 -22.81 6.00
C ASP A 220 -22.33 -23.38 6.56
N LYS A 221 -22.30 -23.90 7.80
CA LYS A 221 -23.48 -24.47 8.47
C LYS A 221 -24.56 -23.41 8.72
N LEU A 222 -24.17 -22.21 9.14
CA LEU A 222 -25.08 -21.09 9.39
C LEU A 222 -25.82 -20.71 8.11
N ILE A 223 -25.08 -20.44 7.02
CA ILE A 223 -25.67 -20.01 5.76
C ILE A 223 -26.52 -21.13 5.15
N HIS A 224 -26.02 -22.36 5.12
CA HIS A 224 -26.77 -23.51 4.62
C HIS A 224 -28.07 -23.73 5.40
N LYS A 225 -28.06 -23.60 6.74
CA LYS A 225 -29.27 -23.73 7.58
C LYS A 225 -30.31 -22.66 7.26
N VAL A 226 -29.89 -21.43 6.98
CA VAL A 226 -30.80 -20.33 6.62
C VAL A 226 -31.37 -20.56 5.22
N VAL A 227 -30.53 -20.88 4.24
CA VAL A 227 -30.94 -21.13 2.86
C VAL A 227 -31.90 -22.32 2.75
N MET A 228 -31.64 -23.43 3.45
CA MET A 228 -32.50 -24.63 3.42
C MET A 228 -33.89 -24.42 4.01
N LYS A 229 -34.07 -23.43 4.89
CA LYS A 229 -35.41 -23.07 5.39
C LYS A 229 -36.23 -22.31 4.36
N SER A 230 -35.57 -21.66 3.40
CA SER A 230 -36.21 -20.78 2.41
C SER A 230 -36.31 -21.42 1.03
N ALA A 231 -35.52 -22.45 0.70
CA ALA A 231 -35.57 -23.14 -0.58
C ALA A 231 -35.21 -24.64 -0.46
N ASN A 232 -35.93 -25.50 -1.20
CA ASN A 232 -35.66 -26.94 -1.23
C ASN A 232 -34.52 -27.28 -2.19
N LYS A 233 -33.50 -27.99 -1.68
CA LYS A 233 -32.33 -28.57 -2.39
C LYS A 233 -31.43 -27.56 -3.11
N LYS A 234 -30.33 -27.17 -2.45
CA LYS A 234 -29.18 -26.50 -3.07
C LYS A 234 -27.86 -27.08 -2.60
N ALA A 235 -26.84 -27.01 -3.46
CA ALA A 235 -25.50 -27.45 -3.14
C ALA A 235 -24.94 -26.63 -1.98
N LYS A 236 -24.21 -27.29 -1.08
CA LYS A 236 -23.51 -26.61 0.00
C LYS A 236 -22.35 -25.82 -0.60
N ILE A 237 -22.34 -24.50 -0.41
CA ILE A 237 -21.19 -23.65 -0.74
C ILE A 237 -20.18 -23.74 0.40
N GLU A 238 -18.93 -23.94 0.06
CA GLU A 238 -17.80 -23.86 0.98
C GLU A 238 -17.12 -22.49 0.81
N PHE A 239 -17.14 -21.67 1.86
CA PHE A 239 -16.46 -20.37 1.83
C PHE A 239 -14.96 -20.54 2.01
N SER A 240 -14.14 -19.76 1.30
CA SER A 240 -12.68 -19.88 1.41
C SER A 240 -12.15 -19.43 2.78
N LEU A 241 -11.03 -20.02 3.22
CA LEU A 241 -10.34 -19.59 4.45
C LEU A 241 -9.90 -18.13 4.39
N GLN A 242 -9.60 -17.61 3.20
CA GLN A 242 -9.18 -16.21 3.04
C GLN A 242 -10.35 -15.24 3.25
N LEU A 243 -11.54 -15.56 2.75
CA LEU A 243 -12.75 -14.80 3.06
C LEU A 243 -13.02 -14.82 4.58
N CYS A 244 -12.86 -15.98 5.21
CA CYS A 244 -13.01 -16.11 6.66
C CYS A 244 -12.04 -15.19 7.42
N ARG A 245 -10.76 -15.16 7.02
CA ARG A 245 -9.76 -14.24 7.60
C ARG A 245 -10.14 -12.77 7.41
N ILE A 246 -10.71 -12.39 6.27
CA ILE A 246 -11.15 -11.02 6.02
C ILE A 246 -12.30 -10.63 6.96
N ILE A 247 -13.28 -11.52 7.14
CA ILE A 247 -14.42 -11.28 8.04
C ILE A 247 -13.95 -11.20 9.50
N LEU A 248 -13.04 -12.09 9.92
CA LEU A 248 -12.50 -12.10 11.29
C LEU A 248 -11.66 -10.85 11.61
N GLN A 249 -11.19 -10.12 10.61
CA GLN A 249 -10.45 -8.87 10.82
C GLN A 249 -11.35 -7.67 11.17
N LEU A 250 -12.67 -7.83 11.13
CA LEU A 250 -13.62 -6.84 11.69
C LEU A 250 -13.44 -6.68 13.21
N GLY A 251 -12.84 -7.67 13.89
CA GLY A 251 -12.52 -7.62 15.32
C GLY A 251 -13.61 -8.23 16.21
N GLU A 252 -13.44 -8.08 17.52
CA GLU A 252 -14.31 -8.72 18.53
C GLU A 252 -15.75 -8.18 18.53
N SER A 253 -15.93 -6.93 18.10
CA SER A 253 -17.20 -6.20 18.14
C SER A 253 -17.49 -5.52 16.79
N PRO A 254 -17.75 -6.30 15.72
CA PRO A 254 -18.13 -5.74 14.42
C PRO A 254 -19.46 -5.00 14.53
N SER A 255 -19.60 -3.91 13.79
CA SER A 255 -20.86 -3.16 13.71
C SER A 255 -21.95 -3.99 13.03
N ASN A 256 -23.21 -3.72 13.36
CA ASN A 256 -24.34 -4.40 12.71
C ASN A 256 -24.35 -4.21 11.19
N ARG A 257 -23.90 -3.04 10.69
CA ARG A 257 -23.81 -2.74 9.26
C ARG A 257 -22.77 -3.60 8.55
N GLU A 258 -21.60 -3.80 9.15
CA GLU A 258 -20.57 -4.68 8.60
C GLU A 258 -21.05 -6.13 8.55
N LEU A 259 -21.72 -6.60 9.61
CA LEU A 259 -22.31 -7.93 9.64
C LEU A 259 -23.41 -8.10 8.59
N GLU A 260 -24.25 -7.09 8.38
CA GLU A 260 -25.27 -7.10 7.33
C GLU A 260 -24.66 -7.11 5.93
N ASP A 261 -23.54 -6.42 5.69
CA ASP A 261 -22.82 -6.46 4.41
C ASP A 261 -22.30 -7.88 4.12
N VAL A 262 -21.67 -8.52 5.12
CA VAL A 262 -21.23 -9.92 5.03
C VAL A 262 -22.41 -10.88 4.84
N ALA A 263 -23.51 -10.69 5.57
CA ALA A 263 -24.71 -11.51 5.45
C ALA A 263 -25.30 -11.40 4.03
N CYS A 264 -25.44 -10.19 3.49
CA CYS A 264 -25.95 -9.98 2.14
C CYS A 264 -25.06 -10.66 1.08
N PHE A 265 -23.74 -10.52 1.20
CA PHE A 265 -22.80 -11.15 0.29
C PHE A 265 -22.88 -12.69 0.35
N THR A 266 -22.79 -13.27 1.54
CA THR A 266 -22.80 -14.73 1.72
C THR A 266 -24.11 -15.37 1.25
N LEU A 267 -25.25 -14.68 1.44
CA LEU A 267 -26.53 -15.10 0.90
C LEU A 267 -26.60 -14.95 -0.62
N SER A 268 -26.00 -13.90 -1.19
CA SER A 268 -25.98 -13.69 -2.65
C SER A 268 -25.16 -14.73 -3.41
N CYS A 269 -24.24 -15.45 -2.74
CA CYS A 269 -23.55 -16.59 -3.35
C CYS A 269 -24.49 -17.74 -3.71
N TYR A 270 -25.69 -17.78 -3.12
CA TYR A 270 -26.74 -18.74 -3.46
C TYR A 270 -27.69 -18.07 -4.47
N ASP A 271 -27.27 -18.02 -5.74
CA ASP A 271 -28.10 -17.55 -6.85
C ASP A 271 -29.50 -18.23 -6.80
N ASP A 272 -30.56 -17.47 -7.09
CA ASP A 272 -31.97 -17.91 -7.17
C ASP A 272 -32.69 -18.23 -5.86
N CYS A 273 -32.29 -17.69 -4.70
CA CYS A 273 -33.16 -17.80 -3.53
C CYS A 273 -34.08 -16.57 -3.44
N LEU A 274 -35.39 -16.78 -3.59
CA LEU A 274 -36.45 -15.91 -3.04
C LEU A 274 -36.41 -15.99 -1.50
N ILE A 275 -35.27 -15.63 -0.90
CA ILE A 275 -35.11 -15.57 0.53
C ILE A 275 -36.02 -14.44 1.02
N ASP A 276 -36.82 -14.69 2.05
CA ASP A 276 -37.35 -13.60 2.85
C ASP A 276 -36.16 -12.85 3.46
N ILE A 277 -35.79 -11.77 2.77
CA ILE A 277 -34.49 -11.11 2.89
C ILE A 277 -34.29 -10.59 4.31
N ASP A 278 -35.34 -10.13 4.97
CA ASP A 278 -35.22 -9.39 6.23
C ASP A 278 -35.09 -10.34 7.44
N SER A 279 -35.90 -11.41 7.52
CA SER A 279 -35.80 -12.40 8.61
C SER A 279 -34.54 -13.26 8.50
N SER A 280 -34.14 -13.62 7.28
CA SER A 280 -32.96 -14.44 7.01
C SER A 280 -31.67 -13.66 7.27
N ARG A 281 -31.61 -12.38 6.87
CA ARG A 281 -30.46 -11.51 7.15
C ARG A 281 -30.24 -11.32 8.64
N THR A 282 -31.30 -11.07 9.40
CA THR A 282 -31.22 -10.90 10.86
C THR A 282 -30.65 -12.15 11.55
N ASN A 283 -31.08 -13.34 11.12
CA ASN A 283 -30.58 -14.61 11.65
C ASN A 283 -29.09 -14.83 11.30
N VAL A 284 -28.68 -14.51 10.07
CA VAL A 284 -27.27 -14.60 9.66
C VAL A 284 -26.41 -13.61 10.43
N THR A 285 -26.84 -12.36 10.60
CA THR A 285 -26.11 -11.33 11.36
C THR A 285 -25.86 -11.76 12.81
N LYS A 286 -26.88 -12.25 13.51
CA LYS A 286 -26.73 -12.77 14.89
C LYS A 286 -25.80 -13.99 14.96
N GLY A 287 -25.90 -14.88 13.98
CA GLY A 287 -25.03 -16.05 13.86
C GLY A 287 -23.57 -15.66 13.60
N LEU A 288 -23.33 -14.71 12.68
CA LEU A 288 -22.01 -14.17 12.37
C LEU A 288 -21.37 -13.53 13.59
N HIS A 289 -22.10 -12.67 14.31
CA HIS A 289 -21.62 -12.07 15.56
C HIS A 289 -21.16 -13.16 16.53
N SER A 290 -22.01 -14.17 16.76
CA SER A 290 -21.70 -15.28 17.67
C SER A 290 -20.45 -16.07 17.25
N LEU A 291 -20.29 -16.33 15.95
CA LEU A 291 -19.12 -17.04 15.40
C LEU A 291 -17.83 -16.22 15.50
N ILE A 292 -17.88 -14.91 15.21
CA ILE A 292 -16.74 -13.99 15.31
C ILE A 292 -16.29 -13.87 16.78
N THR A 293 -17.22 -13.63 17.70
CA THR A 293 -16.92 -13.57 19.14
C THR A 293 -16.31 -14.88 19.63
N ALA A 294 -16.90 -16.03 19.25
CA ALA A 294 -16.37 -17.33 19.63
C ALA A 294 -14.95 -17.56 19.10
N TYR A 295 -14.61 -17.12 17.89
CA TYR A 295 -13.26 -17.20 17.35
C TYR A 295 -12.27 -16.42 18.21
N HIS A 296 -12.55 -15.14 18.47
CA HIS A 296 -11.64 -14.26 19.21
C HIS A 296 -11.46 -14.73 20.66
N GLU A 297 -12.55 -15.10 21.35
CA GLU A 297 -12.48 -15.63 22.71
C GLU A 297 -11.70 -16.94 22.79
N ASN A 298 -11.93 -17.87 21.86
CA ASN A 298 -11.22 -19.14 21.84
C ASN A 298 -9.74 -18.97 21.50
N ALA A 299 -9.40 -18.05 20.60
CA ALA A 299 -8.01 -17.70 20.32
C ALA A 299 -7.33 -17.12 21.56
N LYS A 300 -8.00 -16.20 22.27
CA LYS A 300 -7.52 -15.61 23.52
C LYS A 300 -7.34 -16.65 24.64
N ARG A 301 -8.26 -17.60 24.79
CA ARG A 301 -8.13 -18.74 25.72
C ARG A 301 -6.91 -19.61 25.42
N ASN A 302 -6.51 -19.68 24.15
CA ASN A 302 -5.30 -20.38 23.70
C ASN A 302 -4.03 -19.48 23.70
N GLY A 303 -4.10 -18.28 24.29
CA GLY A 303 -2.97 -17.35 24.38
C GLY A 303 -2.63 -16.61 23.09
N ILE A 304 -3.54 -16.56 22.11
CA ILE A 304 -3.33 -15.89 20.82
C ILE A 304 -4.06 -14.54 20.82
N ASP A 305 -3.31 -13.44 20.75
CA ASP A 305 -3.88 -12.11 20.56
C ASP A 305 -4.17 -11.83 19.08
N THR A 306 -5.39 -12.12 18.66
CA THR A 306 -5.86 -11.90 17.28
C THR A 306 -5.92 -10.43 16.83
N SER A 307 -5.72 -9.46 17.74
CA SER A 307 -5.59 -8.05 17.41
C SER A 307 -4.16 -7.65 17.03
N SER A 308 -3.17 -8.47 17.43
CA SER A 308 -1.76 -8.24 17.14
C SER A 308 -1.37 -8.69 15.74
N ASN A 309 -0.53 -7.89 15.08
CA ASN A 309 0.09 -8.25 13.80
C ASN A 309 1.19 -9.28 14.03
N LYS A 310 1.47 -10.12 13.02
CA LYS A 310 2.66 -10.96 13.02
C LYS A 310 3.93 -10.08 13.04
N ARG A 311 5.03 -10.65 13.53
CA ARG A 311 6.33 -9.97 13.52
C ARG A 311 6.75 -9.66 12.08
N ASN A 312 7.25 -8.44 11.86
CA ASN A 312 7.67 -7.95 10.55
C ASN A 312 6.54 -8.00 9.49
N ASP A 313 5.28 -7.94 9.93
CA ASP A 313 4.14 -7.76 9.02
C ASP A 313 4.20 -6.39 8.34
N HIS A 314 3.91 -6.36 7.05
CA HIS A 314 3.91 -5.13 6.25
C HIS A 314 2.86 -5.20 5.14
N VAL A 315 2.16 -4.09 4.94
CA VAL A 315 1.16 -3.93 3.88
C VAL A 315 1.73 -3.07 2.76
N ILE A 316 1.67 -3.59 1.53
CA ILE A 316 2.06 -2.85 0.33
C ILE A 316 0.79 -2.50 -0.44
N LEU A 317 0.50 -1.21 -0.53
CA LEU A 317 -0.61 -0.69 -1.31
C LEU A 317 -0.16 -0.41 -2.75
N ILE A 318 -0.87 -0.98 -3.72
CA ILE A 318 -0.75 -0.64 -5.15
C ILE A 318 -2.04 0.07 -5.54
N LEU A 319 -1.95 1.39 -5.67
CA LEU A 319 -3.12 2.25 -5.85
C LEU A 319 -3.20 2.77 -7.27
N ASP A 320 -4.40 2.74 -7.83
CA ASP A 320 -4.68 3.39 -9.10
C ASP A 320 -4.69 4.93 -8.99
N LYS A 321 -4.89 5.59 -10.13
CA LYS A 321 -4.87 7.06 -10.22
C LYS A 321 -5.97 7.76 -9.43
N TYR A 322 -7.09 7.08 -9.12
CA TYR A 322 -8.23 7.67 -8.43
C TYR A 322 -8.05 7.59 -6.91
N MET A 323 -7.34 6.57 -6.43
CA MET A 323 -7.12 6.34 -5.00
C MET A 323 -5.81 6.94 -4.47
N GLN A 324 -4.87 7.32 -5.35
CA GLN A 324 -3.57 7.89 -4.95
C GLN A 324 -3.67 9.18 -4.12
N ILE A 325 -4.67 10.03 -4.35
CA ILE A 325 -4.85 11.26 -3.56
C ILE A 325 -5.27 10.98 -2.12
N LEU A 326 -5.89 9.83 -1.85
CA LEU A 326 -6.44 9.49 -0.54
C LEU A 326 -5.32 8.96 0.36
N PRO A 327 -5.15 9.45 1.61
CA PRO A 327 -4.17 8.93 2.55
C PRO A 327 -4.67 7.64 3.20
N LEU A 328 -4.71 6.53 2.43
CA LEU A 328 -5.29 5.26 2.89
C LEU A 328 -4.57 4.66 4.11
N GLU A 329 -3.29 4.97 4.30
CA GLU A 329 -2.52 4.61 5.50
C GLU A 329 -3.14 5.17 6.79
N SER A 330 -3.90 6.26 6.68
CA SER A 330 -4.61 6.90 7.78
C SER A 330 -6.03 6.37 7.99
N LEU A 331 -6.48 5.38 7.21
CA LEU A 331 -7.75 4.71 7.48
C LEU A 331 -7.71 4.03 8.86
N PRO A 332 -8.82 4.02 9.62
CA PRO A 332 -8.84 3.44 10.96
C PRO A 332 -8.28 2.00 11.05
N ILE A 333 -8.58 1.14 10.08
CA ILE A 333 -8.08 -0.23 10.04
C ILE A 333 -6.59 -0.36 9.71
N LEU A 334 -6.02 0.59 8.94
CA LEU A 334 -4.60 0.58 8.52
C LEU A 334 -3.69 1.39 9.44
N ARG A 335 -4.23 2.32 10.25
CA ARG A 335 -3.45 3.28 11.05
C ARG A 335 -2.40 2.66 11.98
N LYS A 336 -2.60 1.41 12.42
CA LYS A 336 -1.67 0.67 13.29
C LYS A 336 -0.77 -0.31 12.53
N GLN A 337 -0.83 -0.34 11.21
CA GLN A 337 -0.08 -1.28 10.37
C GLN A 337 1.05 -0.57 9.65
N ALA A 338 2.21 -1.24 9.58
CA ALA A 338 3.30 -0.79 8.74
C ALA A 338 2.84 -0.89 7.28
N THR A 339 2.72 0.27 6.63
CA THR A 339 2.12 0.37 5.30
C THR A 339 3.01 1.23 4.41
N SER A 340 3.20 0.79 3.16
CA SER A 340 3.91 1.56 2.14
C SER A 340 3.16 1.48 0.81
N ARG A 341 3.42 2.42 -0.10
CA ARG A 341 2.90 2.37 -1.47
C ARG A 341 3.96 1.93 -2.46
N LEU A 342 3.55 1.15 -3.45
CA LEU A 342 4.34 0.91 -4.65
C LEU A 342 3.49 1.16 -5.89
N PRO A 343 4.10 1.58 -7.02
CA PRO A 343 3.35 1.96 -8.21
C PRO A 343 2.74 0.75 -8.95
N CYS A 344 3.38 -0.41 -8.88
CA CYS A 344 2.95 -1.63 -9.56
C CYS A 344 3.66 -2.88 -9.01
N LEU A 345 3.16 -4.06 -9.38
CA LEU A 345 3.73 -5.35 -9.00
C LEU A 345 5.13 -5.58 -9.58
N SER A 346 5.41 -5.11 -10.79
CA SER A 346 6.75 -5.22 -11.37
C SER A 346 7.78 -4.46 -10.55
N PHE A 347 7.44 -3.27 -10.07
CA PHE A 347 8.35 -2.51 -9.21
C PHE A 347 8.64 -3.26 -7.90
N LEU A 348 7.61 -3.88 -7.29
CA LEU A 348 7.79 -4.73 -6.11
C LEU A 348 8.73 -5.91 -6.40
N ARG A 349 8.47 -6.66 -7.48
CA ARG A 349 9.32 -7.76 -7.93
C ARG A 349 10.77 -7.30 -8.06
N ASP A 350 11.00 -6.20 -8.77
CA ASP A 350 12.34 -5.67 -9.01
C ASP A 350 13.06 -5.35 -7.70
N ARG A 351 12.36 -4.74 -6.72
CA ARG A 351 12.94 -4.46 -5.39
C ARG A 351 13.28 -5.73 -4.61
N ILE A 352 12.40 -6.74 -4.64
CA ILE A 352 12.64 -8.03 -3.99
C ILE A 352 13.83 -8.75 -4.64
N LEU A 353 13.88 -8.81 -5.97
CA LEU A 353 14.95 -9.47 -6.71
C LEU A 353 16.28 -8.73 -6.54
N TYR A 354 16.26 -7.40 -6.49
CA TYR A 354 17.44 -6.60 -6.18
C TYR A 354 17.99 -6.94 -4.80
N ALA A 355 17.13 -6.99 -3.78
CA ALA A 355 17.50 -7.39 -2.43
C ALA A 355 18.14 -8.78 -2.37
N LYS A 356 17.53 -9.77 -3.05
CA LYS A 356 18.05 -11.14 -3.14
C LYS A 356 19.41 -11.19 -3.85
N SER A 357 19.56 -10.44 -4.95
CA SER A 357 20.80 -10.42 -5.75
C SER A 357 21.95 -9.74 -5.00
N LYS A 358 21.69 -8.62 -4.31
CA LYS A 358 22.68 -7.92 -3.50
C LYS A 358 23.20 -8.83 -2.37
N LYS A 359 22.31 -9.54 -1.68
CA LYS A 359 22.68 -10.50 -0.63
C LYS A 359 23.56 -11.65 -1.15
N LEU A 360 23.31 -12.16 -2.36
CA LEU A 360 24.14 -13.21 -2.94
C LEU A 360 25.57 -12.72 -3.30
N GLY A 361 25.72 -11.42 -3.59
CA GLY A 361 27.02 -10.79 -3.78
C GLY A 361 27.81 -10.59 -2.49
N ASP A 362 27.12 -10.43 -1.35
CA ASP A 362 27.71 -10.28 -0.01
C ASP A 362 27.75 -11.64 0.71
N ILE A 363 28.86 -12.38 0.58
CA ILE A 363 29.08 -13.76 1.09
C ILE A 363 28.88 -13.90 2.64
N SER A 364 28.71 -12.81 3.39
CA SER A 364 28.82 -12.76 4.85
C SER A 364 27.51 -12.77 5.66
N ILE A 365 26.32 -12.85 5.06
CA ILE A 365 25.04 -12.73 5.81
C ILE A 365 24.28 -14.06 5.89
N VAL A 366 24.45 -14.76 7.03
CA VAL A 366 23.69 -15.96 7.41
C VAL A 366 22.19 -15.67 7.38
N SER A 367 21.42 -16.56 6.74
CA SER A 367 19.97 -16.47 6.62
C SER A 367 19.30 -16.81 7.94
N ASP A 368 18.87 -15.80 8.68
CA ASP A 368 17.87 -15.97 9.72
C ASP A 368 16.48 -15.99 9.05
N GLU A 369 15.81 -17.16 9.01
CA GLU A 369 14.45 -17.28 8.48
C GLU A 369 13.47 -16.32 9.20
N ASN A 370 13.80 -15.94 10.44
CA ASN A 370 13.07 -14.98 11.25
C ASN A 370 13.09 -13.53 10.71
N ASN A 371 13.94 -13.22 9.72
CA ASN A 371 14.08 -11.89 9.09
C ASN A 371 13.69 -11.90 7.60
N ALA A 372 12.78 -12.79 7.19
CA ALA A 372 12.23 -12.80 5.84
C ALA A 372 11.69 -11.41 5.43
N GLY A 373 12.31 -10.80 4.42
CA GLY A 373 11.97 -9.45 3.91
C GLY A 373 13.02 -8.37 4.20
N ASN A 374 13.90 -8.55 5.18
CA ASN A 374 14.95 -7.58 5.55
C ASN A 374 16.29 -7.88 4.88
N ASN A 375 16.29 -8.09 3.56
CA ASN A 375 17.49 -8.46 2.81
C ASN A 375 18.33 -7.25 2.33
N ILE A 376 17.89 -6.02 2.60
CA ILE A 376 18.63 -4.80 2.31
C ILE A 376 18.94 -4.11 3.65
N SER A 377 20.21 -4.03 4.00
CA SER A 377 20.68 -3.16 5.07
C SER A 377 21.02 -1.78 4.52
N VAL A 378 20.67 -0.75 5.27
CA VAL A 378 20.98 0.66 5.01
C VAL A 378 21.87 1.13 6.15
N SER A 379 23.04 1.69 5.84
CA SER A 379 23.97 2.18 6.87
C SER A 379 23.53 3.55 7.37
N GLY A 380 23.22 3.65 8.67
CA GLY A 380 22.99 4.93 9.35
C GLY A 380 24.23 5.84 9.42
N GLN A 381 25.39 5.38 8.94
CA GLN A 381 26.60 6.19 8.82
C GLN A 381 26.77 6.77 7.40
N SER A 382 26.05 6.24 6.40
CA SER A 382 26.13 6.70 5.01
C SER A 382 24.96 7.62 4.68
N VAL A 383 25.04 8.85 5.19
CA VAL A 383 23.95 9.83 5.13
C VAL A 383 24.40 11.11 4.44
N TYR A 384 23.51 11.69 3.63
CA TYR A 384 23.60 13.07 3.16
C TYR A 384 22.33 13.84 3.53
N TYR A 385 22.46 15.00 4.15
CA TYR A 385 21.32 15.83 4.54
C TYR A 385 21.33 17.20 3.83
N VAL A 386 20.14 17.71 3.50
CA VAL A 386 19.93 19.09 3.04
C VAL A 386 18.97 19.78 4.01
N LEU A 387 19.49 20.70 4.81
CA LEU A 387 18.73 21.37 5.86
C LEU A 387 18.53 22.84 5.52
N ASN A 388 17.27 23.29 5.43
CA ASN A 388 16.91 24.68 5.14
C ASN A 388 17.63 25.26 3.89
N PRO A 389 17.46 24.64 2.69
CA PRO A 389 18.16 25.08 1.49
C PRO A 389 17.77 26.49 1.01
N SER A 390 16.53 26.89 1.24
CA SER A 390 15.96 28.20 0.89
C SER A 390 16.15 29.28 1.96
N GLY A 391 16.61 28.91 3.16
CA GLY A 391 16.88 29.84 4.27
C GLY A 391 15.65 30.27 5.08
N ASP A 392 14.43 29.92 4.66
CA ASP A 392 13.16 30.34 5.26
C ASP A 392 12.74 29.50 6.49
N LEU A 393 13.33 28.33 6.70
CA LEU A 393 13.01 27.41 7.80
C LEU A 393 13.98 27.54 8.99
N LEU A 394 14.10 28.76 9.55
CA LEU A 394 15.05 29.07 10.62
C LEU A 394 14.86 28.21 11.89
N ASP A 395 13.61 27.99 12.31
CA ASP A 395 13.31 27.19 13.50
C ASP A 395 13.65 25.71 13.28
N THR A 396 13.33 25.17 12.09
CA THR A 396 13.72 23.81 11.69
C THR A 396 15.23 23.65 11.67
N GLN A 397 15.95 24.61 11.09
CA GLN A 397 17.41 24.60 11.08
C GLN A 397 17.96 24.60 12.51
N LYS A 398 17.52 25.53 13.35
CA LYS A 398 17.93 25.63 14.76
C LYS A 398 17.70 24.33 15.52
N GLN A 399 16.59 23.64 15.23
CA GLN A 399 16.24 22.38 15.87
C GLN A 399 17.16 21.22 15.46
N PHE A 400 17.46 21.07 14.17
CA PHE A 400 18.13 19.87 13.65
C PHE A 400 19.62 20.03 13.35
N GLU A 401 20.11 21.24 13.12
CA GLU A 401 21.48 21.47 12.64
C GLU A 401 22.53 20.90 13.59
N LYS A 402 22.37 21.12 14.91
CA LYS A 402 23.30 20.59 15.91
C LYS A 402 23.30 19.05 15.92
N LEU A 403 22.12 18.44 15.80
CA LEU A 403 21.98 16.99 15.76
C LEU A 403 22.65 16.41 14.52
N PHE A 404 22.43 17.00 13.35
CA PHE A 404 23.00 16.50 12.11
C PHE A 404 24.52 16.65 12.10
N LYS A 405 25.04 17.82 12.52
CA LYS A 405 26.49 18.07 12.63
C LYS A 405 27.20 17.23 13.69
N SER A 406 26.49 16.74 14.72
CA SER A 406 27.10 15.86 15.73
C SER A 406 27.45 14.47 15.18
N ASN A 407 26.84 14.05 14.07
CA ASN A 407 27.15 12.77 13.43
C ASN A 407 28.34 12.96 12.47
N GLN A 408 29.53 12.56 12.89
CA GLN A 408 30.78 12.80 12.14
C GLN A 408 30.81 12.18 10.74
N ASN A 409 30.03 11.14 10.49
CA ASN A 409 29.97 10.45 9.20
C ASN A 409 28.89 11.01 8.25
N TRP A 410 28.07 11.93 8.74
CA TRP A 410 27.01 12.55 7.94
C TRP A 410 27.57 13.74 7.20
N ASN A 411 27.35 13.76 5.88
CA ASN A 411 27.68 14.91 5.05
C ASN A 411 26.40 15.73 4.80
N GLY A 412 26.51 17.02 4.53
CA GLY A 412 25.32 17.78 4.19
C GLY A 412 25.53 19.27 4.12
N ILE A 413 24.47 19.97 3.75
CA ILE A 413 24.44 21.43 3.63
C ILE A 413 23.33 21.95 4.52
N ALA A 414 23.61 23.01 5.27
CA ALA A 414 22.64 23.70 6.12
C ALA A 414 22.59 25.19 5.76
N GLY A 415 21.39 25.73 5.58
CA GLY A 415 21.17 27.16 5.32
C GLY A 415 21.56 27.63 3.92
N ALA A 416 21.76 26.71 2.96
CA ALA A 416 22.10 27.03 1.59
C ALA A 416 21.63 25.94 0.62
N ALA A 417 21.34 26.33 -0.63
CA ALA A 417 20.91 25.40 -1.67
C ALA A 417 22.09 24.51 -2.13
N PRO A 418 21.89 23.17 -2.25
CA PRO A 418 22.90 22.28 -2.79
C PRO A 418 23.06 22.49 -4.30
N MET A 419 24.26 22.25 -4.83
CA MET A 419 24.48 22.16 -6.27
C MET A 419 23.84 20.87 -6.82
N GLU A 420 23.37 20.91 -8.07
CA GLU A 420 22.75 19.74 -8.72
C GLU A 420 23.68 18.52 -8.70
N LEU A 421 24.98 18.73 -8.97
CA LEU A 421 25.98 17.66 -8.93
C LEU A 421 26.12 17.04 -7.53
N GLN A 422 26.01 17.84 -6.46
CA GLN A 422 26.07 17.32 -5.08
C GLN A 422 24.86 16.44 -4.77
N CYS A 423 23.66 16.85 -5.20
CA CYS A 423 22.46 16.02 -5.06
C CYS A 423 22.60 14.71 -5.82
N LYS A 424 23.07 14.76 -7.07
CA LYS A 424 23.30 13.58 -7.90
C LYS A 424 24.30 12.62 -7.26
N ASP A 425 25.43 13.12 -6.82
CA ASP A 425 26.47 12.32 -6.18
C ASP A 425 25.98 11.71 -4.86
N ALA A 426 25.22 12.46 -4.06
CA ALA A 426 24.62 11.98 -2.83
C ALA A 426 23.62 10.84 -3.10
N LEU A 427 22.70 11.00 -4.06
CA LEU A 427 21.72 9.98 -4.44
C LEU A 427 22.36 8.68 -4.98
N LEU A 428 23.56 8.77 -5.56
CA LEU A 428 24.30 7.62 -6.09
C LEU A 428 25.19 6.93 -5.04
N SER A 429 25.74 7.67 -4.08
CA SER A 429 26.79 7.18 -3.18
C SER A 429 26.34 6.96 -1.74
N LYS A 430 25.19 7.49 -1.34
CA LYS A 430 24.72 7.45 0.05
C LYS A 430 23.55 6.49 0.21
N ASP A 431 23.48 5.86 1.38
CA ASP A 431 22.40 4.93 1.70
C ASP A 431 21.13 5.70 2.12
N ILE A 432 21.29 6.87 2.73
CA ILE A 432 20.19 7.74 3.17
C ILE A 432 20.42 9.16 2.64
N TYR A 433 19.41 9.69 1.97
CA TYR A 433 19.31 11.10 1.60
C TYR A 433 18.15 11.71 2.39
N MET A 434 18.40 12.79 3.13
CA MET A 434 17.39 13.49 3.96
C MET A 434 17.18 14.92 3.51
#